data_AF-A0A838W0Q0-F1
#
_entry.id   AF-A0A838W0Q0-F1
#
_cell.length_a   1.000
_cell.length_b   1.000
_cell.length_c   1.000
_cell.angle_alpha   90.00
_cell.angle_beta   90.00
_cell.angle_gamma   90.00
#
_symmetry.space_group_name_H-M   'P 1'
#
loop_
_entity.id
_entity.type
_entity.pdbx_description
1 polymer ?
#
loop_
_entity_poly.entity_id
_entity_poly.type
_entity_poly.pdbx_seq_one_letter_code
_entity_poly.pdbx_strand_id
1 'polypeptide(L)'
;MSSTYYNSLKSPKLKAVVLEPILLSCIRGISIGELLPEIQRTLPLSPKTLKKYLFYLINYELVSYDGQRRLYLTEDGGLDLLQTIKKEKKNTMMDSEDILITLEK
;
A
#
# COMPACT_ATOMS: atom_id res chain seq x y z
N MET A 1 0.35 35.40 -4.17
CA MET A 1 -0.86 34.60 -3.88
C MET A 1 -0.41 33.22 -3.45
N SER A 2 -0.25 33.01 -2.15
CA SER A 2 0.24 31.75 -1.58
C SER A 2 -0.87 31.20 -0.70
N SER A 3 -1.58 30.18 -1.19
CA SER A 3 -2.52 29.41 -0.38
C SER A 3 -1.88 28.07 -0.08
N THR A 4 -1.29 28.00 1.11
CA THR A 4 -0.68 26.83 1.72
C THR A 4 -1.76 25.81 2.09
N TYR A 5 -1.90 24.74 1.31
CA TYR A 5 -2.65 23.53 1.69
C TYR A 5 -1.83 22.69 2.68
N TYR A 6 -1.54 23.23 3.87
CA TYR A 6 -1.13 22.42 5.02
C TYR A 6 -2.41 21.90 5.69
N ASN A 7 -3.05 20.91 5.06
CA ASN A 7 -3.87 19.99 5.85
C ASN A 7 -2.88 19.28 6.77
N SER A 8 -3.06 19.39 8.08
CA SER A 8 -2.33 18.56 9.03
C SER A 8 -2.55 17.11 8.65
N LEU A 9 -1.56 16.52 7.98
CA LEU A 9 -1.60 15.15 7.49
C LEU A 9 -1.59 14.25 8.73
N LYS A 10 -2.77 13.94 9.26
CA LYS A 10 -2.90 12.78 10.14
C LYS A 10 -2.34 11.60 9.38
N SER A 11 -1.30 10.98 9.94
CA SER A 11 -0.67 9.77 9.44
C SER A 11 -1.75 8.78 9.00
N PRO A 12 -1.76 8.34 7.73
CA PRO A 12 -2.82 7.50 7.23
C PRO A 12 -2.78 6.15 7.96
N LYS A 13 -3.95 5.72 8.42
CA LYS A 13 -4.15 4.39 8.97
C LYS A 13 -4.63 3.46 7.86
N LEU A 14 -3.81 2.49 7.52
CA LEU A 14 -4.02 1.54 6.43
C LEU A 14 -4.13 0.13 7.02
N LYS A 15 -5.03 -0.70 6.49
CA LYS A 15 -5.19 -2.07 6.96
C LYS A 15 -4.13 -2.97 6.34
N ALA A 16 -3.41 -3.75 7.14
CA ALA A 16 -2.36 -4.65 6.66
C ALA A 16 -2.91 -5.69 5.68
N VAL A 17 -4.13 -6.21 5.88
CA VAL A 17 -4.81 -7.13 4.94
C VAL A 17 -4.98 -6.58 3.52
N VAL A 18 -5.02 -5.24 3.36
CA VAL A 18 -5.07 -4.59 2.04
C VAL A 18 -3.65 -4.26 1.56
N LEU A 19 -2.81 -3.79 2.48
CA LEU A 19 -1.47 -3.27 2.22
C LEU A 19 -0.53 -4.36 1.71
N GLU A 20 -0.52 -5.51 2.38
CA GLU A 20 0.35 -6.64 2.06
C GLU A 20 0.15 -7.19 0.64
N PRO A 21 -1.08 -7.55 0.21
CA PRO A 21 -1.24 -8.11 -1.14
C PRO A 21 -0.88 -7.07 -2.22
N ILE A 22 -1.14 -5.77 -2.01
CA ILE A 22 -0.71 -4.72 -2.94
C ILE A 22 0.82 -4.69 -3.05
N LEU A 23 1.52 -4.65 -1.93
CA LEU A 23 2.99 -4.62 -1.91
C LEU A 23 3.59 -5.88 -2.51
N LEU A 24 2.99 -7.06 -2.29
CA LEU A 24 3.46 -8.31 -2.88
C LEU A 24 3.30 -8.33 -4.41
N SER A 25 2.14 -7.92 -4.93
CA SER A 25 1.89 -7.86 -6.38
C SER A 25 2.83 -6.88 -7.07
N CYS A 26 3.16 -5.76 -6.43
CA CYS A 26 4.08 -4.76 -6.97
C CYS A 26 5.56 -5.19 -7.01
N ILE A 27 5.99 -6.25 -6.31
CA ILE A 27 7.40 -6.72 -6.33
C ILE A 27 7.86 -7.06 -7.75
N ARG A 28 6.97 -7.63 -8.57
CA ARG A 28 7.30 -8.06 -9.94
C ARG A 28 7.03 -6.98 -10.99
N GLY A 29 6.54 -5.82 -10.57
CA GLY A 29 5.95 -4.84 -11.48
C GLY A 29 4.57 -5.29 -11.93
N ILE A 30 3.55 -4.44 -11.72
CA ILE A 30 2.18 -4.78 -12.11
C ILE A 30 1.43 -3.54 -12.61
N SER A 31 0.59 -3.71 -13.63
CA SER A 31 -0.27 -2.62 -14.11
C SER A 31 -1.50 -2.45 -13.20
N ILE A 32 -2.13 -1.27 -13.21
CA ILE A 32 -3.38 -1.06 -12.45
C ILE A 32 -4.52 -1.99 -12.91
N GLY A 33 -4.53 -2.35 -14.20
CA GLY A 33 -5.54 -3.21 -14.80
C GLY A 33 -5.42 -4.66 -14.36
N GLU A 34 -4.22 -5.11 -13.99
CA GLU A 34 -3.95 -6.45 -13.46
C GLU A 34 -4.03 -6.47 -11.93
N LEU A 35 -3.57 -5.41 -11.28
CA LEU A 35 -3.54 -5.32 -9.83
C LEU A 35 -4.94 -5.38 -9.21
N LEU A 36 -5.90 -4.61 -9.73
CA LEU A 36 -7.25 -4.63 -9.18
C LEU A 36 -7.90 -6.03 -9.17
N PRO A 37 -7.98 -6.76 -10.29
CA PRO A 37 -8.56 -8.10 -10.28
C PRO A 37 -7.72 -9.09 -9.47
N GLU A 38 -6.40 -8.95 -9.41
CA GLU A 38 -5.55 -9.81 -8.58
C GLU A 38 -5.90 -9.67 -7.09
N ILE A 39 -6.01 -8.45 -6.57
CA ILE A 39 -6.40 -8.20 -5.18
C ILE A 39 -7.85 -8.63 -4.93
N GLN A 40 -8.75 -8.41 -5.90
CA GLN A 40 -10.16 -8.78 -5.78
C GLN A 40 -10.41 -10.29 -5.69
N ARG A 41 -9.45 -11.14 -6.09
CA ARG A 41 -9.55 -12.60 -5.91
C ARG A 41 -9.53 -13.00 -4.44
N THR A 42 -8.89 -12.21 -3.58
CA THR A 42 -8.70 -12.52 -2.17
C THR A 42 -9.46 -11.57 -1.24
N LEU A 43 -9.69 -10.33 -1.68
CA LEU A 43 -10.32 -9.30 -0.86
C LEU A 43 -11.25 -8.43 -1.72
N PRO A 44 -12.54 -8.27 -1.38
CA PRO A 44 -13.45 -7.39 -2.11
C PRO A 44 -13.06 -5.92 -1.93
N LEU A 45 -12.13 -5.45 -2.78
CA LEU A 45 -11.56 -4.12 -2.74
C LEU A 45 -12.16 -3.25 -3.85
N SER A 46 -12.64 -2.05 -3.50
CA SER A 46 -13.13 -1.11 -4.52
C SER A 46 -11.96 -0.47 -5.30
N PRO A 47 -12.16 -0.09 -6.57
CA PRO A 47 -11.15 0.64 -7.34
C PRO A 47 -10.71 1.95 -6.66
N LYS A 48 -11.64 2.65 -6.00
CA LYS A 48 -11.38 3.88 -5.27
C LYS A 48 -10.47 3.62 -4.06
N THR A 49 -10.72 2.53 -3.35
CA THR A 49 -9.88 2.13 -2.20
C THR A 49 -8.47 1.78 -2.68
N LEU A 50 -8.33 0.97 -3.74
CA LEU A 50 -7.02 0.63 -4.29
C LEU A 50 -6.21 1.88 -4.67
N LYS A 51 -6.83 2.83 -5.40
CA LYS A 51 -6.17 4.10 -5.76
C LYS A 51 -5.74 4.90 -4.53
N LYS A 52 -6.56 4.93 -3.48
CA LYS A 52 -6.21 5.60 -2.21
C LYS A 52 -4.98 4.95 -1.57
N TYR A 53 -4.89 3.63 -1.55
CA TYR A 53 -3.73 2.93 -1.01
C TYR A 53 -2.48 3.23 -1.84
N LEU A 54 -2.54 3.07 -3.17
CA LEU A 54 -1.42 3.38 -4.06
C LEU A 54 -0.94 4.83 -3.92
N PHE A 55 -1.86 5.78 -3.76
CA PHE A 55 -1.52 7.17 -3.49
C PHE A 55 -0.66 7.30 -2.22
N TYR A 56 -1.04 6.66 -1.11
CA TYR A 56 -0.22 6.72 0.10
C TYR A 56 1.10 5.95 -0.06
N LEU A 57 1.09 4.77 -0.66
CA LEU A 57 2.32 3.99 -0.86
C LEU A 57 3.35 4.78 -1.69
N ILE A 58 2.90 5.52 -2.71
CA ILE A 58 3.78 6.39 -3.50
C ILE A 58 4.27 7.60 -2.71
N ASN A 59 3.39 8.29 -1.97
CA ASN A 59 3.76 9.49 -1.21
C ASN A 59 4.70 9.22 -0.02
N TYR A 60 4.82 7.96 0.38
CA TYR A 60 5.70 7.48 1.45
C TYR A 60 6.84 6.61 0.90
N GLU A 61 7.10 6.65 -0.42
CA GLU A 61 8.26 6.01 -1.05
C GLU A 61 8.31 4.47 -0.83
N LEU A 62 7.14 3.84 -0.66
CA LEU A 62 7.00 2.39 -0.50
C LEU A 62 6.76 1.69 -1.85
N VAL A 63 6.19 2.41 -2.80
CA VAL A 63 5.91 1.96 -4.17
C VAL A 63 6.23 3.11 -5.11
N SER A 64 6.86 2.84 -6.25
CA SER A 64 6.98 3.80 -7.35
C SER A 64 6.04 3.45 -8.51
N TYR A 65 5.83 4.42 -9.40
CA TYR A 65 5.11 4.22 -10.66
C TYR A 65 6.02 4.56 -11.84
N ASP A 66 6.34 3.55 -12.65
CA ASP A 66 7.02 3.73 -13.92
C ASP A 66 6.00 4.18 -14.97
N GLY A 67 6.03 5.47 -15.33
CA GLY A 67 5.13 6.04 -16.32
C GLY A 67 5.32 5.54 -17.75
N GLN A 68 6.53 5.06 -18.10
CA GLN A 68 6.81 4.52 -19.44
C GLN A 68 6.22 3.13 -19.58
N ARG A 69 6.45 2.27 -18.58
CA ARG A 69 5.95 0.88 -18.59
C ARG A 69 4.53 0.75 -18.03
N ARG A 70 4.02 1.80 -17.38
CA ARG A 70 2.73 1.83 -16.67
C ARG A 70 2.62 0.78 -15.57
N LEU A 71 3.71 0.58 -14.83
CA LEU A 71 3.83 -0.42 -13.78
C LEU A 71 4.04 0.23 -12.42
N TYR A 72 3.46 -0.39 -11.39
CA TYR A 72 3.76 -0.10 -9.99
C TYR A 72 4.82 -1.08 -9.50
N LEU A 73 5.84 -0.57 -8.80
CA LEU A 73 7.00 -1.32 -8.33
C LEU A 73 7.19 -1.09 -6.83
N THR A 74 7.40 -2.16 -6.07
CA THR A 74 7.70 -2.04 -4.63
C THR A 74 9.14 -1.59 -4.45
N GLU A 75 9.33 -0.54 -3.64
CA GLU A 75 10.64 0.00 -3.26
C GLU A 75 11.16 -0.65 -1.98
N ASP A 76 12.43 -0.40 -1.62
CA ASP A 76 13.07 -0.98 -0.44
C ASP A 76 12.25 -0.74 0.85
N GLY A 77 11.74 0.48 1.06
CA GLY A 77 10.88 0.79 2.21
C GLY A 77 9.57 -0.02 2.21
N GLY A 78 9.04 -0.35 1.04
CA GLY A 78 7.89 -1.24 0.91
C GLY A 78 8.22 -2.69 1.25
N LEU A 79 9.42 -3.16 0.93
CA LEU A 79 9.91 -4.49 1.34
C LEU A 79 10.10 -4.57 2.86
N ASP A 80 10.66 -3.53 3.48
CA ASP A 80 10.82 -3.45 4.94
C ASP A 80 9.47 -3.46 5.65
N LEU A 81 8.48 -2.72 5.11
CA LEU A 81 7.12 -2.76 5.63
C LEU A 81 6.47 -4.15 5.49
N LEU A 82 6.68 -4.83 4.36
CA LEU A 82 6.23 -6.21 4.17
C LEU A 82 6.83 -7.16 5.22
N GLN A 83 8.12 -7.04 5.51
CA GLN A 83 8.77 -7.85 6.55
C GLN A 83 8.17 -7.55 7.93
N THR A 84 7.91 -6.28 8.22
CA THR A 84 7.28 -5.84 9.47
C THR A 84 5.88 -6.44 9.62
N ILE A 85 5.04 -6.36 8.58
CA ILE A 85 3.68 -6.96 8.59
C ILE A 85 3.76 -8.47 8.86
N LYS A 86 4.67 -9.18 8.18
CA LYS A 86 4.84 -10.64 8.36
C LYS A 86 5.30 -10.99 9.78
N LYS A 87 6.20 -10.19 10.36
CA LYS A 87 6.67 -10.36 11.74
C LYS A 87 5.53 -10.15 12.73
N GLU A 88 4.75 -9.09 12.57
CA GLU A 88 3.61 -8.80 13.46
C GLU A 88 2.52 -9.86 13.39
N LYS A 89 2.19 -10.35 12.19
CA LYS A 89 1.27 -11.49 12.01
C LYS A 89 1.73 -12.73 12.77
N LYS A 90 3.02 -13.04 12.70
CA LYS A 90 3.60 -14.19 13.40
C LYS A 90 3.55 -14.04 14.92
N ASN A 91 3.72 -12.82 15.42
CA ASN A 91 3.81 -12.54 16.85
C ASN A 91 2.44 -12.46 17.54
N THR A 92 1.41 -11.99 16.84
CA THR A 92 0.12 -11.67 17.48
C THR A 92 -0.89 -12.82 17.42
N MET A 93 -0.68 -13.86 16.61
CA MET A 93 -1.74 -14.84 16.25
C MET A 93 -3.05 -14.19 15.80
N MET A 94 -3.03 -12.89 15.44
CA MET A 94 -4.20 -12.14 15.05
C MET A 94 -4.41 -12.27 13.54
N ASP A 95 -5.68 -12.30 13.16
CA ASP A 95 -6.05 -12.19 11.76
C ASP A 95 -5.60 -10.83 11.22
N SER A 96 -5.11 -10.85 9.98
CA SER A 96 -4.52 -9.67 9.32
C SER A 96 -5.45 -8.46 9.18
N GLU A 97 -6.75 -8.69 9.41
CA GLU A 97 -7.78 -7.66 9.38
C GLU A 97 -7.66 -6.66 10.53
N ASP A 98 -7.06 -7.06 11.65
CA ASP A 98 -6.94 -6.25 12.86
C ASP A 98 -5.66 -5.40 12.91
N ILE A 99 -4.69 -5.67 12.03
CA ILE A 99 -3.42 -4.94 12.00
C ILE A 99 -3.60 -3.63 11.23
N LEU A 100 -3.50 -2.51 11.95
CA LEU A 100 -3.50 -1.16 11.40
C LEU A 100 -2.07 -0.60 11.32
N ILE A 101 -1.65 -0.26 10.11
CA ILE A 101 -0.38 0.40 9.84
C ILE A 101 -0.60 1.91 9.80
N THR A 102 0.18 2.64 10.59
CA THR A 102 0.23 4.10 10.55
C THR A 102 1.52 4.50 9.83
N LEU A 103 1.43 5.25 8.73
CA LEU A 103 2.62 5.73 8.01
C LEU A 103 3.04 7.09 8.57
N GLU A 104 4.29 7.20 9.01
CA GLU A 104 4.88 8.43 9.53
C GLU A 104 5.95 8.95 8.55
N LYS A 105 6.07 10.27 8.44
CA LYS A 105 7.08 10.95 7.62
C LYS A 105 8.19 11.50 8.51
#